data_AF-A0AB36H132-F1
#
_entry.id   AF-A0AB36H132-F1
#
_cell.length_a   1.000
_cell.length_b   1.000
_cell.length_c   1.000
_cell.angle_alpha   90.00
_cell.angle_beta   90.00
_cell.angle_gamma   90.00
#
_symmetry.space_group_name_H-M   'P 1'
#
loop_
_entity.id
_entity.type
_entity.pdbx_description
1 polymer ?
#
loop_
_entity_poly.entity_id
_entity_poly.type
_entity_poly.pdbx_seq_one_letter_code
_entity_poly.pdbx_strand_id
1 'polypeptide(L)'
;MKRLAAALEYKVPPPLIGALCALLMWLICGVPPLTGRPPLLLVPALALVVLGLTVDAVGVLSFRRARTTVNPFAPERTVNIVSSGIYRLSRNPMYLGMACILTGWAVWLWQVQAVLGVVLFVVWITRFQIIPEERVLTQKFGTEYRQYRQRVRRWV
;
A
#
# COMPACT_ATOMS: atom_id res chain seq x y z
N MET A 1 1.82 -14.26 21.64
CA MET A 1 2.12 -13.28 20.56
C MET A 1 2.49 -13.90 19.20
N LYS A 2 3.40 -14.90 19.10
CA LYS A 2 3.77 -15.52 17.80
C LYS A 2 2.59 -16.12 17.01
N ARG A 3 1.63 -16.76 17.70
CA ARG A 3 0.42 -17.34 17.08
C ARG A 3 -0.55 -16.29 16.48
N LEU A 4 -0.73 -15.15 17.15
CA LEU A 4 -1.62 -14.08 16.66
C LEU A 4 -1.02 -13.37 15.44
N ALA A 5 0.30 -13.14 15.45
CA ALA A 5 1.01 -12.55 14.32
C ALA A 5 0.89 -13.43 13.07
N ALA A 6 1.15 -14.74 13.18
CA ALA A 6 0.99 -15.70 12.09
C ALA A 6 -0.47 -15.83 11.63
N ALA A 7 -1.44 -15.61 12.52
CA ALA A 7 -2.87 -15.70 12.19
C ALA A 7 -3.37 -14.56 11.29
N LEU A 8 -2.66 -13.43 11.21
CA LEU A 8 -3.06 -12.26 10.41
C LEU A 8 -2.22 -12.10 9.13
N GLU A 9 -1.12 -12.85 8.96
CA GLU A 9 -0.28 -12.73 7.77
C GLU A 9 -1.10 -13.06 6.52
N TYR A 10 -1.15 -12.09 5.61
CA TYR A 10 -1.88 -12.13 4.34
C TYR A 10 -3.38 -12.32 4.40
N LYS A 11 -4.01 -12.56 5.56
CA LYS A 11 -5.42 -12.98 5.62
C LYS A 11 -6.43 -11.85 5.38
N VAL A 12 -5.99 -10.60 5.47
CA VAL A 12 -6.86 -9.45 5.24
C VAL A 12 -6.44 -8.77 3.94
N PRO A 13 -7.37 -8.58 2.97
CA PRO A 13 -7.05 -7.90 1.73
C PRO A 13 -6.55 -6.47 2.02
N PRO A 14 -5.39 -6.05 1.45
CA PRO A 14 -4.87 -4.70 1.61
C PRO A 14 -5.89 -3.58 1.29
N PRO A 15 -6.73 -3.69 0.24
CA PRO A 15 -7.79 -2.70 -0.02
C PRO A 15 -8.80 -2.58 1.13
N LEU A 16 -9.12 -3.68 1.81
CA LEU A 16 -10.05 -3.67 2.95
C LEU A 16 -9.43 -2.93 4.14
N ILE A 17 -8.14 -3.15 4.43
CA ILE A 17 -7.43 -2.40 5.47
C ILE A 17 -7.37 -0.91 5.13
N GLY A 18 -7.13 -0.56 3.86
CA GLY A 18 -7.20 0.82 3.39
C GLY A 18 -8.58 1.44 3.63
N ALA A 19 -9.65 0.74 3.25
CA ALA A 19 -11.03 1.20 3.46
C ALA A 19 -11.37 1.37 4.95
N LEU A 20 -10.94 0.43 5.81
CA LEU A 20 -11.11 0.54 7.26
C LEU A 20 -10.36 1.74 7.83
N CYS A 21 -9.13 2.00 7.38
CA CYS A 21 -8.38 3.20 7.78
C CYS A 21 -9.09 4.48 7.33
N ALA A 22 -9.58 4.53 6.07
CA ALA A 22 -10.32 5.68 5.56
C ALA A 22 -11.62 5.94 6.34
N LEU A 23 -12.35 4.88 6.71
CA LEU A 23 -13.54 4.95 7.55
C LEU A 23 -13.19 5.48 8.95
N LEU A 24 -12.16 4.94 9.59
CA LEU A 24 -11.70 5.40 10.90
C LEU A 24 -11.28 6.88 10.86
N MET A 25 -10.56 7.29 9.81
CA MET A 25 -10.20 8.70 9.61
C MET A 25 -11.45 9.58 9.53
N TRP A 26 -12.47 9.16 8.78
CA TRP A 26 -13.72 9.89 8.68
C TRP A 26 -14.49 9.94 10.00
N LEU A 27 -14.57 8.84 10.74
CA LEU A 27 -15.24 8.79 12.05
C LEU A 27 -14.55 9.68 13.09
N ILE A 28 -13.21 9.75 13.08
CA ILE A 28 -12.43 10.58 14.00
C ILE A 28 -12.50 12.06 13.60
N CYS A 29 -12.43 12.37 12.31
CA CYS A 29 -12.45 13.76 11.83
C CYS A 29 -13.86 14.34 11.77
N GLY A 30 -14.88 13.48 11.73
CA GLY A 30 -16.26 13.85 11.47
C GLY A 30 -16.48 14.35 10.04
N VAL A 31 -17.65 14.94 9.80
CA VAL A 31 -17.91 15.68 8.57
C VAL A 31 -17.20 17.03 8.69
N PRO A 32 -16.20 17.34 7.83
CA PRO A 32 -15.53 18.62 7.88
C PRO A 32 -16.57 19.73 7.66
N PRO A 33 -16.54 20.83 8.44
CA PRO A 33 -17.36 21.99 8.13
C PRO A 33 -17.05 22.45 6.70
N LEU A 34 -18.09 22.62 5.87
CA LEU A 34 -17.91 23.18 4.52
C LEU A 34 -17.42 24.64 4.58
N THR A 35 -17.64 25.29 5.72
CA THR A 35 -17.18 26.64 6.03
C THR A 35 -15.69 26.64 6.38
N GLY A 36 -14.90 27.44 5.65
CA GLY A 36 -13.47 27.63 5.93
C GLY A 36 -12.51 26.66 5.22
N ARG A 37 -13.02 25.69 4.45
CA ARG A 37 -12.15 24.80 3.67
C ARG A 37 -11.74 25.44 2.34
N PRO A 38 -10.44 25.60 2.03
CA PRO A 38 -10.02 26.14 0.75
C PRO A 38 -10.52 25.25 -0.39
N PRO A 39 -11.28 25.77 -1.37
CA PRO A 39 -11.66 25.00 -2.56
C PRO A 39 -10.45 24.39 -3.28
N LEU A 40 -9.30 25.08 -3.17
CA LEU A 40 -8.02 24.64 -3.72
C LEU A 40 -7.55 23.29 -3.19
N LEU A 41 -7.99 22.82 -2.00
CA LEU A 41 -7.60 21.50 -1.46
C LEU A 41 -8.19 20.31 -2.23
N LEU A 42 -9.26 20.51 -3.01
CA LEU A 42 -9.83 19.46 -3.86
C LEU A 42 -8.81 19.00 -4.91
N VAL A 43 -8.05 19.93 -5.49
CA VAL A 43 -7.07 19.64 -6.56
C VAL A 43 -5.95 18.70 -6.09
N PRO A 44 -5.17 19.00 -5.02
CA PRO A 44 -4.12 18.10 -4.54
C PRO A 44 -4.69 16.79 -3.97
N ALA A 45 -5.87 16.81 -3.34
CA ALA A 45 -6.52 15.59 -2.87
C ALA A 45 -6.84 14.64 -4.04
N LEU A 46 -7.50 15.14 -5.09
CA LEU A 46 -7.80 14.35 -6.29
C LEU A 46 -6.53 13.93 -7.03
N ALA A 47 -5.53 14.80 -7.13
CA ALA A 47 -4.26 14.47 -7.76
C ALA A 47 -3.57 13.29 -7.07
N LEU A 48 -3.57 13.25 -5.73
CA LEU A 48 -3.03 12.13 -4.96
C LEU A 48 -3.81 10.83 -5.16
N VAL A 49 -5.14 10.91 -5.23
CA VAL A 49 -6.01 9.75 -5.50
C VAL A 49 -5.75 9.20 -6.91
N VAL A 50 -5.73 10.06 -7.93
CA VAL A 50 -5.45 9.67 -9.32
C VAL A 50 -4.04 9.09 -9.46
N LEU A 51 -3.05 9.70 -8.81
CA LEU A 51 -1.68 9.18 -8.78
C LEU A 51 -1.65 7.79 -8.15
N GLY A 52 -2.28 7.59 -6.99
CA GLY A 52 -2.30 6.30 -6.31
C GLY A 52 -2.99 5.21 -7.13
N LEU A 53 -4.14 5.51 -7.74
CA LEU A 53 -4.83 4.59 -8.64
C LEU A 53 -3.98 4.24 -9.86
N THR A 54 -3.24 5.21 -10.42
CA THR A 54 -2.34 4.98 -11.55
C THR A 54 -1.18 4.07 -11.15
N VAL A 55 -0.56 4.32 -9.99
CA VAL A 55 0.51 3.50 -9.41
C VAL A 55 0.02 2.05 -9.21
N ASP A 56 -1.17 1.86 -8.66
CA ASP A 56 -1.77 0.55 -8.44
C ASP A 56 -2.05 -0.17 -9.76
N ALA A 57 -2.67 0.51 -10.73
CA ALA A 57 -2.98 -0.04 -12.04
C ALA A 57 -1.71 -0.48 -12.81
N VAL A 58 -0.67 0.36 -12.79
CA VAL A 58 0.63 0.02 -13.39
C VAL A 58 1.28 -1.15 -12.64
N GLY A 59 1.16 -1.19 -11.31
CA GLY A 59 1.65 -2.31 -10.49
C GLY A 59 1.00 -3.65 -10.86
N VAL A 60 -0.33 -3.67 -11.00
CA VAL A 60 -1.10 -4.84 -11.45
C VAL A 60 -0.68 -5.25 -12.86
N LEU A 61 -0.52 -4.27 -13.77
CA LEU A 61 -0.12 -4.53 -15.15
C LEU A 61 1.28 -5.15 -15.25
N SER A 62 2.23 -4.72 -14.42
CA SER A 62 3.57 -5.32 -14.34
C SER A 62 3.50 -6.81 -13.98
N PHE A 63 2.64 -7.19 -13.03
CA PHE A 63 2.45 -8.59 -12.65
C PHE A 63 1.77 -9.41 -13.75
N ARG A 64 0.75 -8.84 -14.41
CA ARG A 64 0.10 -9.47 -15.57
C ARG A 64 1.11 -9.73 -16.70
N ARG A 65 1.96 -8.75 -17.02
CA ARG A 65 3.02 -8.87 -18.04
C ARG A 65 4.07 -9.92 -17.66
N ALA A 66 4.44 -9.99 -16.38
CA ALA A 66 5.37 -11.00 -15.86
C ALA A 66 4.74 -12.40 -15.68
N ARG A 67 3.45 -12.55 -16.03
CA ARG A 67 2.63 -13.77 -15.85
C ARG A 67 2.76 -14.36 -14.46
N THR A 68 2.64 -13.50 -13.45
CA THR A 68 2.77 -13.88 -12.05
C THR A 68 1.58 -13.41 -11.22
N THR A 69 1.44 -13.96 -10.01
CA THR A 69 0.25 -13.76 -9.18
C THR A 69 0.24 -12.39 -8.50
N VAL A 70 -0.84 -11.63 -8.67
CA VAL A 70 -1.09 -10.41 -7.88
C VAL A 70 -1.77 -10.73 -6.55
N ASN A 71 -2.08 -12.01 -6.30
CA ASN A 71 -2.88 -12.42 -5.16
C ASN A 71 -2.09 -12.22 -3.85
N PRO A 72 -2.51 -11.29 -2.98
CA PRO A 72 -1.83 -11.01 -1.73
C PRO A 72 -1.91 -12.18 -0.73
N PHE A 73 -2.84 -13.12 -0.91
CA PHE A 73 -3.06 -14.29 -0.06
C PHE A 73 -2.15 -15.47 -0.38
N ALA A 74 -1.50 -15.47 -1.54
CA ALA A 74 -0.78 -16.63 -2.05
C ALA A 74 0.60 -16.24 -2.65
N PRO A 75 1.48 -15.59 -1.88
CA PRO A 75 2.80 -15.16 -2.35
C PRO A 75 3.70 -16.33 -2.79
N GLU A 76 3.44 -17.55 -2.28
CA GLU A 76 4.10 -18.78 -2.70
C GLU A 76 3.82 -19.15 -4.15
N ARG A 77 2.74 -18.64 -4.75
CA ARG A 77 2.40 -18.84 -6.17
C ARG A 77 3.15 -17.88 -7.11
N THR A 78 3.95 -16.95 -6.59
CA THR A 78 4.76 -16.02 -7.40
C THR A 78 5.80 -16.79 -8.20
N VAL A 79 5.67 -16.81 -9.52
CA VAL A 79 6.56 -17.55 -10.43
C VAL A 79 7.83 -16.77 -10.77
N ASN A 80 7.75 -15.43 -10.87
CA ASN A 80 8.86 -14.56 -11.27
C ASN A 80 8.93 -13.33 -10.37
N ILE A 81 10.13 -12.81 -10.10
CA ILE A 81 10.30 -11.51 -9.46
C ILE A 81 9.99 -10.40 -10.47
N VAL A 82 9.06 -9.52 -10.11
CA VAL A 82 8.79 -8.30 -10.88
C VAL A 82 9.71 -7.18 -10.37
N SER A 83 10.77 -6.89 -11.10
CA SER A 83 11.78 -5.87 -10.72
C SER A 83 11.94 -4.73 -11.74
N SER A 84 11.06 -4.64 -12.73
CA SER A 84 11.11 -3.64 -13.81
C SER A 84 9.97 -2.63 -13.72
N GLY A 85 10.07 -1.53 -14.48
CA GLY A 85 9.07 -0.45 -14.46
C GLY A 85 8.93 0.18 -13.08
N ILE A 86 7.70 0.28 -12.58
CA ILE A 86 7.40 0.91 -11.29
C ILE A 86 8.04 0.17 -10.09
N TYR A 87 8.32 -1.13 -10.24
CA TYR A 87 9.01 -1.94 -9.24
C TYR A 87 10.51 -1.63 -9.11
N ARG A 88 11.06 -0.73 -9.93
CA ARG A 88 12.41 -0.17 -9.71
C ARG A 88 12.43 0.95 -8.67
N LEU A 89 11.29 1.59 -8.43
CA LEU A 89 11.16 2.73 -7.50
C LEU A 89 10.85 2.26 -6.08
N SER A 90 9.98 1.27 -5.95
CA SER A 90 9.60 0.65 -4.69
C SER A 90 9.34 -0.84 -4.92
N ARG A 91 9.65 -1.68 -3.94
CA ARG A 91 9.28 -3.11 -3.97
C ARG A 91 7.78 -3.33 -3.77
N ASN A 92 7.06 -2.34 -3.26
CA ASN A 92 5.63 -2.44 -2.93
C ASN A 92 4.83 -1.26 -3.51
N PRO A 93 4.86 -1.03 -4.83
CA PRO A 93 4.22 0.12 -5.46
C PRO A 93 2.70 0.11 -5.26
N MET A 94 2.04 -1.06 -5.27
CA MET A 94 0.59 -1.15 -5.03
C MET A 94 0.19 -0.74 -3.60
N TYR A 95 1.04 -0.97 -2.60
CA TYR A 95 0.75 -0.46 -1.24
C TYR A 95 1.10 1.03 -1.11
N LEU A 96 2.06 1.51 -1.90
CA LEU A 96 2.37 2.93 -2.00
C LEU A 96 1.21 3.70 -2.65
N GLY A 97 0.59 3.17 -3.71
CA GLY A 97 -0.58 3.79 -4.34
C GLY A 97 -1.77 3.89 -3.38
N MET A 98 -2.05 2.83 -2.60
CA MET A 98 -3.03 2.88 -1.50
C MET A 98 -2.69 3.94 -0.44
N ALA A 99 -1.43 4.06 -0.04
CA ALA A 99 -0.99 5.11 0.90
C ALA A 99 -1.16 6.52 0.30
N CYS A 100 -0.92 6.70 -1.01
CA CYS A 100 -1.19 7.96 -1.72
C CYS A 100 -2.69 8.29 -1.72
N ILE A 101 -3.56 7.31 -1.98
CA ILE A 101 -5.02 7.49 -1.94
C ILE A 101 -5.45 7.93 -0.53
N LEU A 102 -4.97 7.25 0.52
CA LEU A 102 -5.26 7.64 1.91
C LEU A 102 -4.70 9.02 2.26
N THR A 103 -3.57 9.41 1.69
CA THR A 103 -3.03 10.76 1.87
C THR A 103 -3.93 11.80 1.19
N GLY A 104 -4.44 11.53 -0.02
CA GLY A 104 -5.44 12.37 -0.67
C GLY A 104 -6.71 12.50 0.17
N TRP A 105 -7.15 11.40 0.80
CA TRP A 105 -8.25 11.40 1.75
C TRP A 105 -7.95 12.24 3.00
N ALA A 106 -6.74 12.16 3.56
CA ALA A 106 -6.34 12.99 4.70
C ALA A 106 -6.32 14.49 4.35
N VAL A 107 -5.82 14.85 3.16
CA VAL A 107 -5.85 16.22 2.63
C VAL A 107 -7.29 16.70 2.48
N TRP A 108 -8.19 15.85 1.98
CA TRP A 108 -9.61 16.15 1.85
C TRP A 108 -10.29 16.43 3.19
N LEU A 109 -9.98 15.63 4.21
CA LEU A 109 -10.53 15.78 5.57
C LEU A 109 -10.05 17.05 6.27
N TRP A 110 -8.91 17.62 5.84
CA TRP A 110 -8.35 18.88 6.34
C TRP A 110 -8.18 18.92 7.87
N GLN A 111 -7.69 17.81 8.43
CA GLN A 111 -7.54 17.61 9.87
C GLN A 111 -6.24 16.86 10.15
N VAL A 112 -5.41 17.37 11.06
CA VAL A 112 -4.07 16.80 11.33
C VAL A 112 -4.14 15.35 11.80
N GLN A 113 -5.18 15.00 12.57
CA GLN A 113 -5.41 13.64 13.05
C GLN A 113 -5.70 12.64 11.93
N ALA A 114 -6.13 13.08 10.73
CA ALA A 114 -6.34 12.19 9.59
C ALA A 114 -5.04 11.49 9.16
N VAL A 115 -3.88 12.12 9.35
CA VAL A 115 -2.56 11.53 9.04
C VAL A 115 -2.32 10.25 9.81
N LEU A 116 -2.89 10.10 11.01
CA LEU A 116 -2.75 8.89 11.83
C LEU A 116 -3.30 7.65 11.11
N GLY A 117 -4.36 7.78 10.30
CA GLY A 117 -4.88 6.66 9.52
C GLY A 117 -3.93 6.21 8.41
N VAL A 118 -3.20 7.15 7.79
CA VAL A 118 -2.16 6.84 6.80
C VAL A 118 -1.00 6.10 7.46
N VAL A 119 -0.53 6.60 8.61
CA VAL A 119 0.54 5.96 9.39
C VAL A 119 0.13 4.56 9.84
N LEU A 120 -1.10 4.42 10.35
CA LEU A 120 -1.66 3.13 10.77
C LEU A 120 -1.65 2.13 9.61
N PHE A 121 -2.12 2.53 8.42
CA PHE A 121 -2.09 1.70 7.22
C PHE A 121 -0.66 1.26 6.88
N VAL A 122 0.29 2.18 6.81
CA VAL A 122 1.69 1.89 6.45
C VAL A 122 2.35 0.93 7.45
N VAL A 123 2.15 1.14 8.74
CA VAL A 123 2.68 0.27 9.80
C VAL A 123 2.06 -1.13 9.72
N TRP A 124 0.73 -1.20 9.60
CA TRP A 124 0.00 -2.46 9.53
C TRP A 124 0.41 -3.26 8.30
N ILE A 125 0.38 -2.65 7.11
CA ILE A 125 0.69 -3.34 5.86
C ILE A 125 2.16 -3.76 5.81
N THR A 126 3.07 -2.95 6.37
CA THR A 126 4.48 -3.34 6.50
C THR A 126 4.62 -4.61 7.35
N ARG A 127 3.93 -4.66 8.48
CA ARG A 127 4.10 -5.73 9.47
C ARG A 127 3.42 -7.04 9.07
N PHE A 128 2.21 -6.98 8.50
CA PHE A 128 1.35 -8.15 8.30
C PHE A 128 1.25 -8.60 6.84
N GLN A 129 1.67 -7.75 5.89
CA GLN A 129 1.66 -8.08 4.47
C GLN A 129 3.08 -8.11 3.91
N ILE A 130 3.80 -6.98 3.93
CA ILE A 130 5.09 -6.83 3.24
C ILE A 130 6.19 -7.70 3.86
N ILE A 131 6.39 -7.65 5.18
CA ILE A 131 7.46 -8.43 5.82
C ILE A 131 7.26 -9.93 5.63
N PRO A 132 6.04 -10.48 5.83
CA PRO A 132 5.76 -11.85 5.43
C PRO A 132 6.10 -12.09 3.96
N GLU A 133 5.65 -11.23 3.04
CA GLU A 133 5.81 -11.44 1.58
C GLU A 133 7.28 -11.54 1.20
N GLU A 134 8.07 -10.61 1.72
CA GLU A 134 9.52 -10.60 1.54
C GLU A 134 10.20 -11.86 2.07
N ARG A 135 9.70 -12.47 3.16
CA ARG A 135 10.25 -13.74 3.67
C ARG A 135 9.97 -14.88 2.70
N VAL A 136 8.74 -14.99 2.21
CA VAL A 136 8.35 -16.03 1.23
C VAL A 136 9.16 -15.88 -0.06
N LEU A 137 9.26 -14.66 -0.59
CA LEU A 137 10.04 -14.38 -1.80
C LEU A 137 11.55 -14.62 -1.59
N THR A 138 12.10 -14.28 -0.42
CA THR A 138 13.51 -14.59 -0.09
C THR A 138 13.75 -16.09 0.00
N GLN A 139 12.81 -16.86 0.57
CA GLN A 139 12.91 -18.33 0.64
C GLN A 139 12.80 -18.96 -0.75
N LYS A 140 11.90 -18.46 -1.60
CA LYS A 140 11.63 -19.01 -2.94
C LYS A 140 12.72 -18.70 -3.96
N PHE A 141 13.18 -17.45 -4.03
CA PHE A 141 14.10 -16.98 -5.06
C PHE A 141 15.53 -16.74 -4.56
N GLY A 142 15.78 -16.92 -3.26
CA GLY A 142 17.11 -16.91 -2.68
C GLY A 142 17.91 -15.63 -2.99
N THR A 143 19.04 -15.80 -3.68
CA THR A 143 20.01 -14.72 -3.94
C THR A 143 19.46 -13.67 -4.89
N GLU A 144 18.64 -14.04 -5.86
CA GLU A 144 18.03 -13.11 -6.82
C GLU A 144 17.19 -12.04 -6.11
N TYR A 145 16.32 -12.47 -5.19
CA TYR A 145 15.51 -11.54 -4.40
C TYR A 145 16.36 -10.71 -3.44
N ARG A 146 17.40 -11.29 -2.83
CA ARG A 146 18.32 -10.53 -1.96
C ARG A 146 19.02 -9.39 -2.72
N GLN A 147 19.51 -9.64 -3.93
CA GLN A 147 20.11 -8.61 -4.78
C GLN A 147 19.10 -7.55 -5.20
N TYR A 148 17.84 -7.92 -5.45
CA TYR A 148 16.78 -6.96 -5.70
C TYR A 148 16.50 -6.07 -4.49
N ARG A 149 16.43 -6.64 -3.26
CA ARG A 149 16.22 -5.89 -2.02
C ARG A 149 17.33 -4.90 -1.69
N GLN A 150 18.56 -5.16 -2.13
CA GLN A 150 19.69 -4.24 -1.97
C GLN A 150 19.61 -3.03 -2.90
N ARG A 151 19.01 -3.21 -4.08
CA ARG A 151 18.89 -2.16 -5.11
C ARG A 151 17.64 -1.30 -4.95
N VAL A 152 16.56 -1.88 -4.44
CA VAL A 152 15.25 -1.22 -4.36
C VAL A 152 14.75 -1.23 -2.93
N ARG A 153 14.31 -0.07 -2.44
CA ARG A 153 13.79 0.10 -1.09
C ARG A 153 12.38 -0.50 -0.97
N ARG A 154 11.94 -0.74 0.27
CA ARG A 154 10.62 -1.30 0.56
C ARG A 154 9.50 -0.32 0.19
N TRP A 155 9.72 0.93 0.58
CA TRP A 155 8.98 2.14 0.24
C TRP A 155 9.93 3.06 -0.55
N VAL A 156 9.43 4.11 -1.21
CA VAL A 156 10.25 5.09 -1.95
C VAL A 156 11.36 5.71 -1.10
#